data_AF-A0A2Z6B2F4-F1
#
_entry.id   AF-A0A2Z6B2F4-F1
#
_cell.length_a   1.000
_cell.length_b   1.000
_cell.length_c   1.000
_cell.angle_alpha   90.00
_cell.angle_beta   90.00
_cell.angle_gamma   90.00
#
_symmetry.space_group_name_H-M   'P 1'
#
loop_
_entity.id
_entity.type
_entity.pdbx_description
1 polymer ?
#
loop_
_entity_poly.entity_id
_entity_poly.type
_entity_poly.pdbx_seq_one_letter_code
_entity_poly.pdbx_strand_id
1 'polypeptide(L)'
;MARTDNGLVVIMVEGKASESFGPTLGEWRQQSSNGRQTRLAYLQQTLGLNRDLPDSLRYQLLHRTASPIIIARRYHAVAAVMLVHSFSKTNEWFSDYATFLNLYGIKTDIGELHEIMVGSPLRVFCGWAKGIPAI
;
A
#
# COMPACT_ATOMS: atom_id res chain seq x y z
N MET A 1 -15.09 -4.89 -2.35
CA MET A 1 -15.59 -3.54 -2.72
C MET A 1 -16.78 -3.20 -1.85
N ALA A 2 -17.06 -1.93 -1.64
CA ALA A 2 -18.21 -1.44 -0.88
C ALA A 2 -18.93 -0.33 -1.67
N ARG A 3 -20.24 -0.19 -1.48
CA ARG A 3 -21.03 0.92 -2.04
C ARG A 3 -21.31 1.94 -0.95
N THR A 4 -21.18 3.21 -1.29
CA THR A 4 -21.55 4.37 -0.47
C THR A 4 -22.53 5.24 -1.24
N ASP A 5 -23.14 6.23 -0.59
CA ASP A 5 -24.00 7.22 -1.25
C ASP A 5 -23.25 8.03 -2.32
N ASN A 6 -21.93 8.18 -2.14
CA ASN A 6 -21.06 8.89 -3.08
C ASN A 6 -20.51 7.99 -4.19
N GLY A 7 -20.74 6.68 -4.16
CA GLY A 7 -20.29 5.75 -5.19
C GLY A 7 -19.51 4.54 -4.68
N LEU A 8 -18.82 3.86 -5.59
CA LEU A 8 -18.09 2.63 -5.33
C LEU A 8 -16.76 2.93 -4.61
N VAL A 9 -16.42 2.12 -3.62
CA VAL A 9 -15.11 2.12 -2.96
C VAL A 9 -14.46 0.74 -3.16
N VAL A 10 -13.23 0.74 -3.65
CA VAL A 10 -12.44 -0.49 -3.80
C VAL A 10 -11.56 -0.65 -2.58
N ILE A 11 -11.70 -1.76 -1.87
CA ILE A 11 -10.95 -2.04 -0.64
C ILE A 11 -10.16 -3.31 -0.86
N MET A 12 -8.86 -3.23 -0.57
CA MET A 12 -7.95 -4.36 -0.54
C MET A 12 -7.38 -4.50 0.88
N VAL A 13 -7.43 -5.71 1.41
CA VAL A 13 -6.93 -6.02 2.76
C VAL A 13 -5.76 -6.99 2.63
N GLU A 14 -4.61 -6.61 3.19
CA GLU A 14 -3.43 -7.46 3.32
C GLU A 14 -3.32 -7.96 4.75
N GLY A 15 -3.45 -9.28 4.94
CA GLY A 15 -3.18 -9.91 6.24
C GLY A 15 -1.68 -10.03 6.50
N LYS A 16 -1.25 -9.71 7.72
CA LYS A 16 0.14 -9.86 8.17
C LYS A 16 0.22 -10.44 9.57
N ALA A 17 0.94 -11.56 9.74
CA ALA A 17 1.34 -12.04 11.06
C ALA A 17 2.86 -11.87 11.21
N SER A 18 3.58 -12.96 11.44
CA SER A 18 5.04 -12.95 11.60
C SER A 18 5.79 -13.08 10.28
N GLU A 19 5.11 -13.27 9.15
CA GLU A 19 5.73 -13.25 7.84
C GLU A 19 5.85 -11.82 7.28
N SER A 20 7.03 -11.47 6.78
CA SER A 20 7.32 -10.14 6.24
C SER A 20 6.49 -9.81 5.00
N PHE A 21 6.57 -8.56 4.53
CA PHE A 21 6.06 -8.14 3.22
C PHE A 21 6.94 -8.63 2.04
N GLY A 22 7.62 -9.76 2.19
CA GLY A 22 8.51 -10.31 1.18
C GLY A 22 9.79 -9.48 1.01
N PRO A 23 10.42 -9.55 -0.19
CA PRO A 23 11.71 -8.93 -0.42
C PRO A 23 11.62 -7.40 -0.38
N THR A 24 12.72 -6.81 0.07
CA THR A 24 13.01 -5.40 -0.12
C THR A 24 13.15 -5.07 -1.61
N LEU A 25 13.06 -3.80 -1.96
CA LEU A 25 13.19 -3.34 -3.33
C LEU A 25 14.61 -3.55 -3.84
N GLY A 26 15.62 -3.41 -2.98
CA GLY A 26 17.01 -3.74 -3.29
C GLY A 26 17.19 -5.20 -3.68
N GLU A 27 16.71 -6.13 -2.85
CA GLU A 27 16.73 -7.58 -3.14
C GLU A 27 15.94 -7.90 -4.43
N TRP A 28 14.79 -7.24 -4.62
CA TRP A 28 13.96 -7.44 -5.80
C TRP A 28 14.62 -6.96 -7.10
N ARG A 29 15.41 -5.88 -7.04
CA ARG A 29 16.16 -5.31 -8.18
C ARG A 29 17.33 -6.17 -8.64
N GLN A 30 17.97 -6.91 -7.72
CA GLN A 30 19.12 -7.78 -8.05
C GLN A 30 18.79 -8.87 -9.08
N GLN A 31 17.52 -9.29 -9.15
CA GLN A 31 17.02 -10.27 -10.12
C GLN A 31 16.60 -9.59 -11.44
N SER A 32 17.52 -8.82 -12.02
CA SER A 32 17.24 -7.83 -13.06
C SER A 32 16.67 -8.41 -14.35
N SER A 33 15.57 -7.83 -14.83
CA SER A 33 15.03 -8.04 -16.17
C SER A 33 14.29 -6.79 -16.66
N ASN A 34 14.22 -6.57 -17.98
CA ASN A 34 13.52 -5.41 -18.56
C ASN A 34 12.06 -5.32 -18.07
N GLY A 35 11.36 -6.47 -17.99
CA GLY A 35 9.98 -6.52 -17.51
C GLY A 35 9.81 -6.09 -16.05
N ARG A 36 10.83 -6.27 -15.19
CA ARG A 36 10.79 -5.76 -13.82
C ARG A 36 10.90 -4.25 -13.77
N GLN A 37 11.79 -3.66 -14.54
CA GLN A 37 11.92 -2.20 -14.59
C GLN A 37 10.62 -1.54 -15.09
N THR A 38 10.03 -2.06 -16.18
CA THR A 38 8.72 -1.59 -16.67
C THR A 38 7.63 -1.71 -15.61
N ARG A 39 7.59 -2.84 -14.88
CA ARG A 39 6.61 -3.04 -13.81
C ARG A 39 6.79 -2.07 -12.65
N LEU A 40 8.03 -1.82 -12.22
CA LEU A 40 8.30 -0.88 -11.14
C LEU A 40 7.93 0.56 -11.54
N ALA A 41 8.28 0.97 -12.77
CA ALA A 41 7.90 2.27 -13.31
C ALA A 41 6.36 2.44 -13.35
N TYR A 42 5.63 1.39 -13.78
CA TYR A 42 4.17 1.39 -13.77
C TYR A 42 3.59 1.51 -12.36
N LEU A 43 4.17 0.83 -11.37
CA LEU A 43 3.76 0.96 -9.96
C LEU A 43 4.01 2.38 -9.44
N GLN A 44 5.18 2.95 -9.69
CA GLN A 44 5.51 4.33 -9.31
C GLN A 44 4.52 5.34 -9.90
N GLN A 45 4.24 5.24 -11.20
CA GLN A 45 3.25 6.08 -11.86
C GLN A 45 1.85 5.91 -11.27
N THR A 46 1.45 4.66 -11.00
CA THR A 46 0.13 4.37 -10.41
C THR A 46 -0.02 4.99 -9.03
N LEU A 47 1.05 4.98 -8.25
CA LEU A 47 1.14 5.50 -6.88
C LEU A 47 1.47 7.01 -6.82
N GLY A 48 1.65 7.69 -7.95
CA GLY A 48 2.05 9.10 -7.98
C GLY A 48 3.43 9.39 -7.38
N LEU A 49 4.34 8.40 -7.39
CA LEU A 49 5.67 8.51 -6.81
C LEU A 49 6.71 8.88 -7.89
N ASN A 50 6.96 10.18 -8.04
CA ASN A 50 7.95 10.73 -8.99
C ASN A 50 9.32 10.94 -8.34
N ARG A 51 9.82 9.93 -7.61
CA ARG A 51 11.12 9.98 -6.93
C ARG A 51 11.79 8.62 -6.94
N ASP A 52 13.08 8.59 -6.68
CA ASP A 52 13.79 7.34 -6.43
C ASP A 52 13.28 6.68 -5.15
N LEU A 53 13.03 5.38 -5.28
CA LEU A 53 12.54 4.55 -4.19
C LEU A 53 13.72 3.93 -3.44
N PRO A 54 13.81 4.11 -2.10
CA PRO A 54 14.87 3.51 -1.30
C PRO A 54 14.81 1.98 -1.34
N ASP A 55 15.98 1.36 -1.37
CA ASP A 55 16.13 -0.09 -1.49
C ASP A 55 15.54 -0.84 -0.29
N SER A 56 15.43 -0.20 0.88
CA SER A 56 14.83 -0.78 2.09
C SER A 56 13.31 -0.99 2.00
N LEU A 57 12.62 -0.37 1.04
CA LEU A 57 11.17 -0.52 0.91
C LEU A 57 10.77 -1.94 0.56
N ARG A 58 9.67 -2.41 1.13
CA ARG A 58 9.08 -3.70 0.75
C ARG A 58 8.34 -3.57 -0.58
N TYR A 59 8.77 -4.32 -1.61
CA TYR A 59 8.14 -4.28 -2.94
C TYR A 59 6.63 -4.58 -2.88
N GLN A 60 6.23 -5.50 -1.99
CA GLN A 60 4.84 -5.89 -1.82
C GLN A 60 3.94 -4.72 -1.39
N LEU A 61 4.43 -3.75 -0.61
CA LEU A 61 3.63 -2.58 -0.22
C LEU A 61 3.27 -1.71 -1.43
N LEU A 62 4.21 -1.52 -2.37
CA LEU A 62 3.95 -0.82 -3.64
C LEU A 62 2.89 -1.57 -4.44
N HIS A 63 3.10 -2.88 -4.62
CA HIS A 63 2.24 -3.71 -5.46
C HIS A 63 0.80 -3.84 -4.91
N ARG A 64 0.68 -4.09 -3.60
CA ARG A 64 -0.61 -4.23 -2.92
C ARG A 64 -1.38 -2.92 -2.88
N THR A 65 -0.70 -1.78 -2.76
CA THR A 65 -1.35 -0.46 -2.79
C THR A 65 -1.77 -0.04 -4.20
N ALA A 66 -1.00 -0.38 -5.24
CA ALA A 66 -1.37 -0.10 -6.62
C ALA A 66 -2.61 -0.89 -7.08
N SER A 67 -2.81 -2.09 -6.53
CA SER A 67 -3.90 -3.00 -6.92
C SER A 67 -5.31 -2.38 -6.77
N PRO A 68 -5.74 -1.85 -5.60
CA PRO A 68 -7.06 -1.22 -5.46
C PRO A 68 -7.18 0.06 -6.29
N ILE A 69 -6.09 0.79 -6.56
CA ILE A 69 -6.09 1.99 -7.43
C ILE A 69 -6.43 1.61 -8.87
N ILE A 70 -5.78 0.57 -9.40
CA ILE A 70 -6.01 0.09 -10.78
C ILE A 70 -7.47 -0.35 -10.95
N ILE A 71 -7.98 -1.10 -9.97
CA ILE A 71 -9.36 -1.57 -9.98
C ILE A 71 -10.35 -0.40 -9.80
N ALA A 72 -10.06 0.56 -8.92
CA ALA A 72 -10.88 1.75 -8.73
C ALA A 72 -11.00 2.57 -10.02
N ARG A 73 -9.89 2.78 -10.74
CA ARG A 73 -9.90 3.44 -12.05
C ARG A 73 -10.72 2.67 -13.08
N ARG A 74 -10.57 1.35 -13.14
CA ARG A 74 -11.32 0.49 -14.08
C ARG A 74 -12.83 0.54 -13.86
N TYR A 75 -13.28 0.68 -12.62
CA TYR A 75 -14.70 0.67 -12.26
C TYR A 75 -15.26 2.06 -11.88
N HIS A 76 -14.54 3.14 -12.22
CA HIS A 76 -14.94 4.51 -11.90
C HIS A 76 -15.34 4.70 -10.43
N ALA A 77 -14.62 4.02 -9.54
CA ALA A 77 -14.81 4.14 -8.10
C ALA A 77 -14.36 5.52 -7.61
N VAL A 78 -15.01 5.99 -6.55
CA VAL A 78 -14.69 7.30 -5.94
C VAL A 78 -13.51 7.23 -4.97
N ALA A 79 -13.18 6.03 -4.49
CA ALA A 79 -12.01 5.82 -3.65
C ALA A 79 -11.41 4.41 -3.79
N ALA A 80 -10.12 4.34 -3.51
CA ALA A 80 -9.36 3.11 -3.29
C ALA A 80 -8.84 3.08 -1.86
N VAL A 81 -8.83 1.90 -1.22
CA VAL A 81 -8.32 1.70 0.13
C VAL A 81 -7.40 0.48 0.13
N MET A 82 -6.20 0.65 0.69
CA MET A 82 -5.31 -0.43 1.09
C MET A 82 -5.27 -0.47 2.62
N LEU A 83 -5.71 -1.59 3.21
CA LEU A 83 -5.59 -1.84 4.64
C LEU A 83 -4.58 -2.96 4.87
N VAL A 84 -3.66 -2.76 5.80
CA VAL A 84 -2.95 -3.87 6.43
C VAL A 84 -3.71 -4.28 7.68
N HIS A 85 -4.14 -5.53 7.76
CA HIS A 85 -4.65 -6.12 9.00
C HIS A 85 -3.51 -6.94 9.63
N SER A 86 -2.97 -6.45 10.74
CA SER A 86 -1.92 -7.14 11.47
C SER A 86 -2.50 -8.06 12.54
N PHE A 87 -2.15 -9.35 12.48
CA PHE A 87 -2.41 -10.36 13.49
C PHE A 87 -1.22 -10.54 14.46
N SER A 88 -0.17 -9.74 14.30
CA SER A 88 1.01 -9.79 15.17
C SER A 88 0.74 -9.17 16.53
N LYS A 89 1.14 -9.87 17.60
CA LYS A 89 1.00 -9.37 18.99
C LYS A 89 1.89 -8.14 19.24
N THR A 90 3.04 -8.08 18.57
CA THR A 90 4.10 -7.08 18.75
C THR A 90 4.15 -6.04 17.63
N ASN A 91 3.11 -5.98 16.78
CA ASN A 91 3.03 -5.06 15.64
C ASN A 91 4.18 -5.24 14.64
N GLU A 92 4.60 -6.49 14.39
CA GLU A 92 5.62 -6.78 13.40
C GLU A 92 5.29 -6.12 12.06
N TRP A 93 6.32 -5.63 11.39
CA TRP A 93 6.26 -4.99 10.06
C TRP A 93 5.58 -3.61 10.01
N PHE A 94 5.14 -3.06 11.14
CA PHE A 94 4.59 -1.69 11.16
C PHE A 94 5.64 -0.64 10.72
N SER A 95 6.90 -0.83 11.08
CA SER A 95 7.99 0.06 10.65
C SER A 95 8.19 0.08 9.12
N ASP A 96 8.06 -1.07 8.47
CA ASP A 96 8.10 -1.17 7.00
C ASP A 96 6.91 -0.42 6.37
N TYR A 97 5.71 -0.58 6.94
CA TYR A 97 4.52 0.16 6.52
C TYR A 97 4.68 1.68 6.72
N ALA A 98 5.17 2.11 7.89
CA ALA A 98 5.41 3.52 8.18
C ALA A 98 6.47 4.13 7.23
N THR A 99 7.53 3.38 6.91
CA THR A 99 8.53 3.78 5.92
C THR A 99 7.90 3.99 4.54
N PHE A 100 6.95 3.14 4.15
CA PHE A 100 6.20 3.33 2.92
C PHE A 100 5.31 4.59 2.96
N LEU A 101 4.59 4.85 4.05
CA LEU A 101 3.76 6.07 4.18
C LEU A 101 4.60 7.35 4.17
N ASN A 102 5.82 7.29 4.69
CA ASN A 102 6.75 8.41 4.66
C ASN A 102 7.13 8.86 3.23
N LEU A 103 6.95 8.01 2.21
CA LEU A 103 7.10 8.42 0.80
C LEU A 103 6.11 9.52 0.42
N TYR A 104 4.97 9.61 1.11
CA TYR A 104 3.96 10.65 0.94
C TYR A 104 4.11 11.79 1.96
N GLY A 105 5.19 11.80 2.76
CA GLY A 105 5.39 12.78 3.84
C GLY A 105 4.50 12.54 5.05
N ILE A 106 3.92 11.34 5.19
CA ILE A 106 2.97 10.99 6.24
C ILE A 106 3.72 10.23 7.34
N LYS A 107 3.62 10.74 8.56
CA LYS A 107 3.94 10.00 9.78
C LYS A 107 2.63 9.35 10.26
N THR A 108 2.61 8.04 10.36
CA THR A 108 1.42 7.25 10.73
C THR A 108 1.62 6.54 12.05
N ASP A 109 0.54 6.41 12.81
CA ASP A 109 0.43 5.54 13.97
C ASP A 109 -0.53 4.36 13.70
N ILE A 110 -0.51 3.36 14.58
CA ILE A 110 -1.38 2.17 14.48
C ILE A 110 -2.84 2.56 14.67
N GLY A 111 -3.72 2.05 13.81
CA GLY A 111 -5.17 2.33 13.86
C GLY A 111 -5.58 3.57 13.06
N GLU A 112 -4.63 4.28 12.45
CA GLU A 112 -4.92 5.44 11.62
C GLU A 112 -5.21 5.08 10.16
N LEU A 113 -6.03 5.90 9.52
CA LEU A 113 -6.32 5.86 8.10
C LEU A 113 -5.89 7.20 7.49
N HIS A 114 -5.03 7.16 6.49
CA HIS A 114 -4.46 8.34 5.85
C HIS A 114 -4.84 8.41 4.38
N GLU A 115 -5.25 9.58 3.91
CA GLU A 115 -5.37 9.85 2.47
C GLU A 115 -3.97 10.09 1.88
N ILE A 116 -3.58 9.23 0.95
CA ILE A 116 -2.35 9.37 0.18
C ILE A 116 -2.68 9.99 -1.19
N MET A 117 -1.67 10.60 -1.81
CA MET A 117 -1.81 11.25 -3.13
C MET A 117 -2.85 12.39 -3.14
N VAL A 118 -2.85 13.25 -2.11
CA VAL A 118 -3.74 14.43 -2.02
C VAL A 118 -3.67 15.26 -3.31
N GLY A 119 -4.84 15.58 -3.87
CA GLY A 119 -4.97 16.28 -5.16
C GLY A 119 -5.08 15.35 -6.39
N SER A 120 -4.97 14.03 -6.22
CA SER A 120 -5.30 13.04 -7.24
C SER A 120 -6.80 13.02 -7.54
N PRO A 121 -7.23 12.78 -8.80
CA PRO A 121 -8.65 12.59 -9.14
C PRO A 121 -9.31 11.42 -8.41
N LEU A 122 -8.52 10.40 -8.05
CA LEU A 122 -8.96 9.28 -7.22
C LEU A 122 -8.43 9.47 -5.81
N ARG A 123 -9.32 9.45 -4.82
CA ARG A 123 -8.95 9.42 -3.40
C ARG A 123 -8.40 8.05 -3.05
N VAL A 124 -7.22 8.00 -2.44
CA VAL A 124 -6.56 6.76 -2.08
C VAL A 124 -6.24 6.78 -0.60
N PHE A 125 -6.65 5.75 0.12
CA PHE A 125 -6.42 5.65 1.56
C PHE A 125 -5.55 4.45 1.89
N CYS A 126 -4.66 4.64 2.87
CA CYS A 126 -3.85 3.58 3.45
C CYS A 126 -4.10 3.55 4.96
N GLY A 127 -4.29 2.36 5.52
CA GLY A 127 -4.48 2.21 6.97
C GLY A 127 -3.86 0.94 7.53
N TRP A 128 -3.57 0.96 8.82
CA TRP A 128 -3.09 -0.19 9.58
C TRP A 128 -4.09 -0.55 10.68
N ALA A 129 -4.76 -1.69 10.54
CA ALA A 129 -5.64 -2.25 11.54
C ALA A 129 -4.89 -3.29 12.39
N LYS A 130 -4.89 -3.10 13.71
CA LYS A 130 -4.40 -4.12 14.64
C LYS A 130 -5.53 -5.10 14.98
N GLY A 131 -5.28 -6.38 14.74
CA GLY A 131 -6.15 -7.46 15.15
C GLY A 131 -6.19 -7.57 16.68
N ILE A 132 -7.37 -7.89 17.20
CA ILE A 132 -7.54 -8.23 18.61
C ILE A 132 -7.13 -9.70 18.75
N PRO A 133 -6.28 -10.07 19.73
CA PRO A 133 -5.98 -11.47 19.99
C PRO A 133 -7.28 -12.25 20.21
N ALA A 134 -7.41 -13.43 19.61
CA ALA A 134 -8.51 -14.33 19.95
C ALA A 134 -8.46 -14.60 21.46
N ILE A 135 -9.62 -14.40 22.12
CA ILE A 135 -9.83 -14.64 23.56
C ILE A 135 -9.78 -16.13 23.82
#